data_AF-A0A2E0SBJ6-F1
#
_entry.id   AF-A0A2E0SBJ6-F1
#
_cell.length_a   1.000
_cell.length_b   1.000
_cell.length_c   1.000
_cell.angle_alpha   90.00
_cell.angle_beta   90.00
_cell.angle_gamma   90.00
#
_symmetry.space_group_name_H-M   'P 1'
#
loop_
_entity.id
_entity.type
_entity.pdbx_description
1 polymer ?
#
loop_
_entity_poly.entity_id
_entity_poly.type
_entity_poly.pdbx_seq_one_letter_code
_entity_poly.pdbx_strand_id
1 'polypeptide(L)'
;MHQQLNRVGKLLKQSVPETEVMLELFRTTTETAKCKDCGKGTVSISRMSDEFDDLATRRCNVCNQDINPERVEIFPAVETCTACADKITSEKSEDDYCARCGERMSLVTTNRRGITQYVSRCNGCGYEN
;
A
#
# COMPACT_ATOMS: atom_id res chain seq x y z
N MET A 1 12.01 18.41 -6.58
CA MET A 1 13.20 18.20 -7.43
C MET A 1 14.28 19.27 -7.24
N HIS A 2 13.99 20.56 -7.46
CA HIS A 2 14.99 21.65 -7.42
C HIS A 2 15.80 21.77 -6.10
N GLN A 3 15.14 21.62 -4.94
CA GLN A 3 15.81 21.69 -3.62
C GLN A 3 16.82 20.56 -3.37
N GLN A 4 16.62 19.39 -3.98
CA GLN A 4 17.49 18.23 -3.78
C GLN A 4 18.79 18.38 -4.58
N LEU A 5 18.70 18.90 -5.81
CA LEU A 5 19.86 19.15 -6.67
C LEU A 5 20.75 20.29 -6.16
N ASN A 6 20.17 21.35 -5.58
CA ASN A 6 20.93 22.41 -4.90
C ASN A 6 21.71 21.87 -3.70
N ARG A 7 21.12 20.94 -2.95
CA ARG A 7 21.76 20.34 -1.77
C ARG A 7 22.97 19.46 -2.12
N VAL A 8 23.00 18.87 -3.32
CA VAL A 8 24.14 18.05 -3.81
C VAL A 8 25.20 18.93 -4.51
N GLY A 9 24.98 20.25 -4.60
CA GLY A 9 25.94 21.20 -5.19
C GLY A 9 26.09 21.06 -6.71
N LYS A 10 25.14 20.40 -7.38
CA LYS A 10 25.20 20.09 -8.81
C LYS A 10 24.51 21.12 -9.70
N LEU A 11 23.83 22.10 -9.10
CA LEU A 11 23.32 23.27 -9.81
C LEU A 11 24.27 24.44 -9.55
N LEU A 12 24.96 24.89 -10.60
CA LEU A 12 25.55 26.23 -10.62
C LEU A 12 24.44 27.26 -10.42
N LYS A 13 24.78 28.45 -9.89
CA LYS A 13 23.86 29.56 -9.60
C LYS A 13 23.22 30.19 -10.86
N GLN A 14 22.68 29.39 -11.77
CA GLN A 14 21.80 29.85 -12.84
C GLN A 14 20.38 29.92 -12.29
N SER A 15 19.72 31.05 -12.55
CA SER A 15 18.40 31.34 -12.00
C SER A 15 17.29 30.49 -12.61
N VAL A 16 17.51 29.91 -13.80
CA VAL A 16 16.54 29.03 -14.49
C VAL A 16 17.30 27.98 -15.31
N PRO A 17 17.59 26.79 -14.75
CA PRO A 17 18.11 25.67 -15.53
C PRO A 17 17.01 25.11 -16.46
N GLU A 18 17.39 24.71 -17.66
CA GLU A 18 16.47 24.04 -18.59
C GLU A 18 15.96 22.71 -18.00
N THR A 19 14.68 22.41 -18.24
CA THR A 19 14.00 21.24 -17.66
C THR A 19 14.68 19.92 -18.02
N GLU A 20 15.21 19.79 -19.24
CA GLU A 20 15.93 18.60 -19.69
C GLU A 20 17.24 18.39 -18.92
N VAL A 21 18.00 19.46 -18.69
CA VAL A 21 19.23 19.44 -17.90
C VAL A 21 18.94 19.05 -16.45
N MET A 22 17.85 19.56 -15.88
CA MET A 22 17.41 19.16 -14.53
C MET A 22 17.06 17.68 -14.45
N LEU A 23 16.38 17.14 -15.47
CA LEU A 23 16.00 15.72 -15.50
C LEU A 23 17.24 14.82 -15.59
N GLU A 24 18.20 15.14 -16.43
CA GLU A 24 19.45 14.39 -16.57
C GLU A 24 20.32 14.45 -15.30
N LEU A 25 20.46 15.64 -14.70
CA LEU A 25 21.14 15.79 -13.41
C LEU A 25 20.43 15.01 -12.30
N PHE A 26 19.11 14.96 -12.31
CA PHE A 26 18.35 14.23 -11.31
C PHE A 26 18.52 12.72 -11.48
N ARG A 27 18.46 12.19 -12.72
CA ARG A 27 18.68 10.76 -13.03
C ARG A 27 20.03 10.27 -12.52
N THR A 28 21.10 11.00 -12.82
CA THR A 28 22.46 10.68 -12.36
C THR A 28 22.62 10.83 -10.85
N THR A 29 21.91 11.76 -10.22
CA THR A 29 21.98 11.95 -8.77
C THR A 29 21.14 10.90 -8.01
N THR A 30 20.05 10.40 -8.58
CA THR A 30 19.16 9.44 -7.92
C THR A 30 19.80 8.07 -7.67
N GLU A 31 20.78 7.67 -8.49
CA GLU A 31 21.58 6.46 -8.27
C GLU A 31 22.40 6.52 -6.97
N THR A 32 22.77 7.73 -6.53
CA THR A 32 23.55 7.95 -5.31
C THR A 32 22.71 8.53 -4.16
N ALA A 33 21.45 8.88 -4.42
CA ALA A 33 20.56 9.50 -3.44
C ALA A 33 20.02 8.46 -2.45
N LYS A 34 20.36 8.62 -1.17
CA LYS A 34 19.78 7.86 -0.06
C LYS A 34 18.55 8.56 0.49
N CYS A 35 17.49 7.80 0.77
CA CYS A 35 16.34 8.31 1.49
C CYS A 35 16.77 8.78 2.89
N LYS A 36 16.31 9.96 3.33
CA LYS A 36 16.69 10.52 4.64
C LYS A 36 16.09 9.76 5.81
N ASP A 37 14.92 9.17 5.61
CA ASP A 37 14.18 8.52 6.69
C ASP A 37 14.59 7.06 6.88
N CYS A 38 14.94 6.36 5.79
CA CYS A 38 15.26 4.93 5.87
C CYS A 38 16.67 4.55 5.38
N GLY A 39 17.46 5.50 4.87
CA GLY A 39 18.85 5.27 4.43
C GLY A 39 19.01 4.40 3.18
N LYS A 40 17.93 3.77 2.70
CA LYS A 40 17.93 2.94 1.49
C LYS A 40 18.06 3.84 0.25
N GLY A 41 18.90 3.43 -0.69
CA GLY A 41 19.26 4.20 -1.87
C GLY A 41 18.96 3.44 -3.14
N THR A 42 17.77 3.67 -3.69
CA THR A 42 17.51 3.57 -5.13
C THR A 42 16.21 4.31 -5.39
N VAL A 43 16.31 5.60 -5.72
CA VAL A 43 15.17 6.34 -6.27
C VAL A 43 15.22 6.15 -7.77
N SER A 44 14.13 5.69 -8.39
CA SER A 44 14.04 5.62 -9.85
C SER A 44 12.98 6.61 -10.35
N ILE A 45 13.32 7.33 -11.43
CA ILE A 45 12.36 8.17 -12.15
C ILE A 45 11.96 7.41 -13.42
N SER A 46 10.67 7.10 -13.52
CA SER A 46 10.05 6.65 -14.76
C SER A 46 9.20 7.79 -15.32
N ARG A 47 9.15 7.92 -16.66
CA ARG A 47 8.19 8.83 -17.31
C ARG A 47 6.80 8.25 -17.05
N MET A 48 5.88 9.06 -16.53
CA MET A 48 4.44 8.79 -16.71
C MET A 48 4.17 8.95 -18.20
N SER A 49 3.90 7.83 -18.88
CA SER A 49 3.54 7.80 -20.28
C SER A 49 2.05 8.07 -20.41
N ASP A 50 1.69 9.28 -20.80
CA ASP A 50 0.40 9.55 -21.41
C ASP A 50 0.43 9.09 -22.89
N GLU A 51 -0.71 8.61 -23.40
CA GLU A 51 -1.07 8.21 -24.78
C GLU A 51 -1.02 6.73 -25.25
N PHE A 52 -0.60 5.75 -24.43
CA PHE A 52 -0.77 4.31 -24.77
C PHE A 52 -1.14 3.43 -23.55
N ASP A 53 -2.05 3.93 -22.70
CA ASP A 53 -2.33 3.41 -21.36
C ASP A 53 -3.08 2.05 -21.32
N ASP A 54 -3.53 1.54 -22.47
CA ASP A 54 -4.27 0.26 -22.52
C ASP A 54 -3.36 -0.99 -22.44
N LEU A 55 -2.04 -0.84 -22.56
CA LEU A 55 -1.06 -1.93 -22.50
C LEU A 55 -0.12 -1.85 -21.30
N ALA A 56 -0.27 -0.85 -20.43
CA ALA A 56 0.57 -0.71 -19.24
C ALA A 56 0.15 -1.75 -18.19
N THR A 57 1.06 -2.66 -17.84
CA THR A 57 0.85 -3.63 -16.77
C THR A 57 0.52 -2.90 -15.47
N ARG A 58 -0.73 -3.03 -15.00
CA ARG A 58 -1.18 -2.33 -13.79
C ARG A 58 -0.35 -2.77 -12.58
N ARG A 59 0.07 -1.83 -11.74
CA ARG A 59 0.89 -2.10 -10.55
C ARG A 59 0.12 -1.99 -9.25
N CYS A 60 0.54 -2.79 -8.27
CA CYS A 60 -0.02 -2.80 -6.94
C CYS A 60 0.36 -1.53 -6.16
N ASN A 61 -0.63 -0.82 -5.60
CA ASN A 61 -0.39 0.40 -4.80
C ASN A 61 0.41 0.16 -3.50
N VAL A 62 0.51 -1.10 -3.05
CA VAL A 62 1.19 -1.46 -1.78
C VAL A 62 2.65 -1.89 -2.01
N CYS A 63 2.88 -2.86 -2.92
CA CYS A 63 4.21 -3.43 -3.14
C CYS A 63 4.86 -3.00 -4.47
N ASN A 64 4.14 -2.24 -5.30
CA ASN A 64 4.57 -1.79 -6.63
C ASN A 64 4.96 -2.92 -7.61
N GLN A 65 4.54 -4.16 -7.34
CA GLN A 65 4.67 -5.27 -8.26
C GLN A 65 3.52 -5.26 -9.28
N ASP A 66 3.77 -5.84 -10.44
CA ASP A 66 2.78 -5.99 -11.49
C ASP A 66 1.61 -6.89 -11.02
N ILE A 67 0.37 -6.45 -11.29
CA ILE A 67 -0.85 -7.20 -11.04
C ILE A 67 -1.06 -8.16 -12.22
N ASN A 68 -1.45 -9.40 -11.92
CA ASN A 68 -1.73 -10.41 -12.96
C ASN A 68 -2.73 -9.83 -13.99
N PRO A 69 -2.39 -9.82 -15.29
CA PRO A 69 -3.24 -9.26 -16.34
C PRO A 69 -4.62 -9.91 -16.40
N GLU A 70 -4.75 -11.23 -16.22
CA GLU A 70 -6.04 -11.93 -16.19
C GLU A 70 -6.94 -11.36 -15.08
N ARG A 71 -6.34 -10.96 -13.94
CA ARG A 71 -7.08 -10.36 -12.84
C ARG A 71 -7.51 -8.93 -13.14
N VAL A 72 -6.71 -8.18 -13.89
CA VAL A 72 -7.06 -6.81 -14.32
C VAL A 72 -8.19 -6.85 -15.36
N GLU A 73 -8.18 -7.85 -16.25
CA GLU A 73 -9.25 -8.08 -17.23
C GLU A 73 -10.59 -8.41 -16.54
N ILE A 74 -10.57 -9.27 -15.52
CA ILE A 74 -11.78 -9.63 -14.76
C ILE A 74 -12.22 -8.49 -13.84
N PHE A 75 -11.27 -7.81 -13.19
CA PHE A 75 -11.51 -6.76 -12.21
C PHE A 75 -10.79 -5.46 -12.61
N PRO A 76 -11.36 -4.66 -13.51
CA PRO A 76 -10.73 -3.45 -14.03
C PRO A 76 -10.59 -2.33 -12.99
N ALA A 77 -11.12 -2.48 -11.78
CA ALA A 77 -10.92 -1.57 -10.65
C ALA A 77 -9.92 -2.09 -9.60
N VAL A 78 -9.20 -3.21 -9.87
CA VAL A 78 -8.24 -3.76 -8.92
C VAL A 78 -7.03 -2.83 -8.75
N GLU A 79 -6.73 -2.48 -7.49
CA GLU A 79 -5.61 -1.59 -7.10
C GLU A 79 -4.45 -2.35 -6.41
N THR A 80 -4.69 -3.59 -5.98
CA THR A 80 -3.75 -4.37 -5.16
C THR A 80 -3.57 -5.79 -5.70
N CYS A 81 -2.35 -6.33 -5.63
CA CYS A 81 -2.07 -7.73 -5.96
C CYS A 81 -2.69 -8.71 -4.94
N THR A 82 -2.74 -10.01 -5.28
CA THR A 82 -3.32 -11.08 -4.43
C THR A 82 -2.64 -11.13 -3.07
N ALA A 83 -1.30 -11.22 -3.07
CA ALA A 83 -0.51 -11.30 -1.84
C ALA A 83 -0.74 -10.12 -0.88
N CYS A 84 -1.00 -8.90 -1.40
CA CYS A 84 -1.31 -7.74 -0.57
C CYS A 84 -2.77 -7.73 -0.11
N ALA A 85 -3.71 -8.12 -0.97
CA ALA A 85 -5.13 -8.24 -0.61
C ALA A 85 -5.37 -9.30 0.48
N ASP A 86 -4.66 -10.43 0.41
CA ASP A 86 -4.80 -11.54 1.37
C ASP A 86 -4.30 -11.13 2.76
N LYS A 87 -3.24 -10.33 2.84
CA LYS A 87 -2.73 -9.78 4.11
C LYS A 87 -3.76 -8.88 4.78
N ILE A 88 -4.35 -7.94 4.02
CA ILE A 88 -5.38 -7.02 4.54
C ILE A 88 -6.61 -7.78 5.02
N THR A 89 -6.99 -8.84 4.30
CA THR A 89 -8.16 -9.65 4.66
C THR A 89 -7.89 -10.47 5.93
N SER A 90 -6.70 -11.04 6.06
CA SER A 90 -6.30 -11.84 7.22
C SER A 90 -6.18 -11.02 8.51
N GLU A 91 -5.86 -9.71 8.40
CA GLU A 91 -5.81 -8.81 9.56
C GLU A 91 -7.20 -8.34 10.02
N LYS A 92 -8.23 -8.50 9.18
CA LYS A 92 -9.59 -7.99 9.42
C LYS A 92 -10.63 -9.07 9.71
N SER A 93 -10.25 -10.34 9.83
CA SER A 93 -11.20 -11.35 10.26
C SER A 93 -11.58 -11.12 11.73
N GLU A 94 -12.67 -10.41 11.96
CA GLU A 94 -13.53 -10.69 13.10
C GLU A 94 -13.94 -12.15 12.92
N ASP A 95 -13.36 -13.06 13.70
CA ASP A 95 -13.61 -14.48 13.56
C ASP A 95 -15.11 -14.74 13.81
N ASP A 96 -15.86 -14.89 12.72
CA ASP A 96 -17.28 -15.25 12.75
C ASP A 96 -17.53 -16.64 13.39
N TYR A 97 -16.46 -17.40 13.64
CA TYR A 97 -16.50 -18.78 14.12
C TYR A 97 -15.71 -18.96 15.41
N CYS A 98 -16.24 -19.78 16.30
CA CYS A 98 -15.63 -20.04 17.60
C CYS A 98 -14.38 -20.92 17.46
N ALA A 99 -13.23 -20.42 17.95
CA ALA A 99 -11.96 -21.15 17.97
C ALA A 99 -11.98 -22.48 18.76
N ARG A 100 -13.00 -22.73 19.59
CA ARG A 100 -13.12 -23.98 20.36
C ARG A 100 -13.92 -25.07 19.66
N CYS A 101 -15.03 -24.71 19.01
CA CYS A 101 -15.98 -25.70 18.48
C CYS A 101 -16.37 -25.46 17.01
N GLY A 102 -15.85 -24.41 16.36
CA GLY A 102 -16.11 -24.10 14.96
C GLY A 102 -17.51 -23.57 14.64
N GLU A 103 -18.37 -23.41 15.65
CA GLU A 103 -19.73 -22.90 15.48
C GLU A 103 -19.73 -21.37 15.30
N ARG A 104 -20.73 -20.83 14.59
CA ARG A 104 -20.84 -19.38 14.36
C ARG A 104 -21.03 -18.62 15.68
N MET A 105 -20.30 -17.53 15.86
CA MET A 105 -20.44 -16.59 16.98
C MET A 105 -21.53 -15.56 16.68
N SER A 106 -22.23 -15.11 17.73
CA SER A 106 -23.25 -14.06 17.64
C SER A 106 -22.93 -12.93 18.63
N LEU A 107 -23.27 -11.70 18.26
CA LEU A 107 -23.19 -10.56 19.18
C LEU A 107 -24.35 -10.62 20.16
N VAL A 108 -24.05 -10.79 21.44
CA VAL A 108 -25.05 -10.76 22.51
C VAL A 108 -24.81 -9.57 23.42
N THR A 109 -25.89 -9.04 23.96
CA THR A 109 -25.85 -7.93 24.90
C THR A 109 -25.82 -8.49 26.33
N THR A 110 -24.78 -8.15 27.09
CA THR A 110 -24.68 -8.50 28.51
C THR A 110 -24.72 -7.24 29.36
N ASN A 111 -25.32 -7.34 30.55
CA ASN A 111 -25.33 -6.25 31.52
C ASN A 111 -24.41 -6.63 32.68
N ARG A 112 -23.22 -6.01 32.73
CA ARG A 112 -22.28 -6.17 33.85
C ARG A 112 -22.12 -4.82 34.53
N ARG A 113 -22.42 -4.76 35.82
CA ARG A 113 -22.32 -3.54 36.67
C ARG A 113 -23.14 -2.35 36.15
N GLY A 114 -24.32 -2.60 35.56
CA GLY A 114 -25.21 -1.55 35.07
C GLY A 114 -24.79 -0.95 33.72
N ILE A 115 -23.77 -1.52 33.06
CA ILE A 115 -23.34 -1.12 31.72
C ILE A 115 -23.69 -2.23 30.74
N THR A 116 -24.37 -1.84 29.67
CA THR A 116 -24.68 -2.69 28.52
C THR A 116 -23.42 -2.87 27.68
N GLN A 117 -22.91 -4.10 27.61
CA GLN A 117 -21.75 -4.48 26.80
C GLN A 117 -22.19 -5.41 25.66
N TYR A 118 -21.66 -5.17 24.47
CA TYR A 118 -21.78 -6.09 23.34
C TYR A 118 -20.58 -7.02 23.37
N VAL A 119 -20.83 -8.31 23.54
CA VAL A 119 -19.79 -9.35 23.57
C VAL A 119 -20.11 -10.40 22.52
N SER A 120 -19.08 -10.95 21.89
CA SER A 120 -19.26 -12.04 20.93
C SER A 120 -19.38 -13.36 21.71
N ARG A 121 -20.45 -14.12 21.49
CA ARG A 121 -20.70 -15.39 22.18
C ARG A 121 -20.98 -16.51 21.19
N CYS A 122 -20.35 -17.66 21.42
CA CYS A 122 -20.56 -18.85 20.61
C CYS A 122 -21.94 -19.48 20.87
N ASN A 123 -22.69 -19.76 19.81
CA ASN A 123 -24.02 -20.37 19.92
C ASN A 123 -23.99 -21.86 20.35
N GLY A 124 -22.88 -22.56 20.10
CA GLY A 124 -22.73 -23.98 20.43
C GLY A 124 -22.20 -24.23 21.84
N CYS A 125 -21.00 -23.72 22.15
CA CYS A 125 -20.32 -23.99 23.43
C CYS A 125 -20.43 -22.85 24.46
N GLY A 126 -21.02 -21.70 24.08
CA GLY A 126 -21.21 -20.56 24.97
C GLY A 126 -19.96 -19.75 25.30
N TYR A 127 -18.82 -20.02 24.64
CA TYR A 127 -17.57 -19.25 24.78
C TYR A 127 -17.77 -17.77 24.42
N GLU A 128 -17.18 -16.86 25.19
CA GLU A 128 -17.25 -15.40 25.00
C GLU A 128 -15.85 -14.83 24.68
N ASN A 129 -15.75 -13.93 23.70
CA ASN A 129 -14.52 -13.16 23.35
C ASN A 129 -14.67 -11.70 23.83
#